data_AF-A0A6G8F2J9-F1
#
_entry.id   AF-A0A6G8F2J9-F1
#
_cell.length_a   1.000
_cell.length_b   1.000
_cell.length_c   1.000
_cell.angle_alpha   90.00
_cell.angle_beta   90.00
_cell.angle_gamma   90.00
#
_symmetry.space_group_name_H-M   'P 1'
#
loop_
_entity.id
_entity.type
_entity.pdbx_description
1 polymer ?
#
loop_
_entity_poly.entity_id
_entity_poly.type
_entity_poly.pdbx_seq_one_letter_code
_entity_poly.pdbx_strand_id
1 'polypeptide(L)'
;MEIKTSQHPLINTLANTNLIRKPQSIREVEERNRCCPASDIVLVTEVWELTVAEYRSFCNSCLESRPEFKGKGGYAEYNGAQFSSVIALCCPNRPTLLIDPEGSDYARYIGLLNKF
;
A
#
# COMPACT_ATOMS: atom_id res chain seq x y z
N MET A 1 -6.18 14.46 -6.11
CA MET A 1 -5.00 13.60 -6.29
C MET A 1 -4.87 13.29 -7.77
N GLU A 2 -3.73 13.61 -8.40
CA GLU A 2 -3.50 13.36 -9.83
C GLU A 2 -3.04 11.89 -10.00
N ILE A 3 -3.90 11.04 -10.54
CA ILE A 3 -3.60 9.61 -10.75
C ILE A 3 -2.75 9.49 -12.03
N LYS A 4 -1.43 9.31 -11.88
CA LYS A 4 -0.48 9.13 -12.99
C LYS A 4 -0.30 7.64 -13.29
N THR A 5 -1.24 7.04 -14.01
CA THR A 5 -1.34 5.57 -14.12
C THR A 5 -0.46 4.89 -15.18
N SER A 6 0.39 5.59 -15.94
CA SER A 6 1.02 4.96 -17.13
C SER A 6 2.53 4.79 -17.15
N GLN A 7 3.34 5.35 -16.22
CA GLN A 7 4.81 5.18 -16.27
C GLN A 7 5.53 5.17 -14.90
N HIS A 8 4.90 4.66 -13.83
CA HIS A 8 5.65 4.51 -12.56
C HIS A 8 6.39 3.17 -12.51
N PRO A 9 7.71 3.13 -12.18
CA PRO A 9 8.52 1.91 -12.19
C PRO A 9 8.08 0.83 -11.18
N LEU A 10 7.23 1.18 -10.22
CA LEU A 10 6.65 0.21 -9.29
C LEU A 10 5.42 -0.52 -9.86
N ILE A 11 4.75 0.00 -10.90
CA ILE A 11 3.57 -0.68 -11.46
C ILE A 11 4.00 -2.03 -12.03
N ASN A 12 3.21 -3.08 -11.78
CA ASN A 12 3.47 -4.47 -12.17
C ASN A 12 4.76 -5.06 -11.57
N THR A 13 5.19 -4.55 -10.41
CA THR A 13 6.29 -5.17 -9.64
C THR A 13 5.75 -6.02 -8.49
N LEU A 14 6.46 -7.10 -8.20
CA LEU A 14 6.22 -7.92 -7.01
C LEU A 14 7.06 -7.38 -5.85
N ALA A 15 6.45 -7.25 -4.68
CA ALA A 15 7.09 -6.78 -3.46
C ALA A 15 6.85 -7.76 -2.30
N ASN A 16 7.87 -7.92 -1.45
CA ASN A 16 7.73 -8.61 -0.17
C ASN A 16 7.36 -7.61 0.92
N THR A 17 6.32 -7.90 1.69
CA THR A 17 5.91 -7.10 2.85
C THR A 17 5.23 -7.99 3.90
N ASN A 18 4.91 -7.42 5.07
CA ASN A 18 3.86 -7.94 5.94
C ASN A 18 2.62 -7.06 5.80
N LEU A 19 1.52 -7.60 5.29
CA LEU A 19 0.23 -6.92 5.22
C LEU A 19 -0.45 -6.96 6.59
N ILE A 20 -0.46 -5.83 7.27
CA ILE A 20 -1.10 -5.70 8.57
C ILE A 20 -2.55 -5.33 8.36
N ARG A 21 -3.46 -6.15 8.89
CA ARG A 21 -4.91 -5.95 8.76
C ARG A 21 -5.40 -4.89 9.74
N LYS A 22 -6.07 -3.87 9.20
CA LYS A 22 -6.73 -2.77 9.91
C LYS A 22 -5.85 -2.11 11.00
N PRO A 23 -4.62 -1.69 10.66
CA PRO A 23 -3.73 -1.07 11.64
C PRO A 23 -4.31 0.27 12.10
N GLN A 24 -4.14 0.58 13.38
CA GLN A 24 -4.58 1.85 13.95
C GLN A 24 -3.59 2.98 13.67
N SER A 25 -2.33 2.65 13.36
CA SER A 25 -1.29 3.62 13.02
C SER A 25 -0.19 3.00 12.18
N ILE A 26 0.57 3.83 11.46
CA ILE A 26 1.78 3.35 10.74
C ILE A 26 2.84 2.80 11.70
N ARG A 27 2.89 3.30 12.93
CA ARG A 27 3.79 2.76 13.96
C ARG A 27 3.54 1.28 14.23
N GLU A 28 2.28 0.84 14.26
CA GLU A 28 1.91 -0.58 14.39
C GLU A 28 2.47 -1.39 13.21
N VAL A 29 2.38 -0.86 11.99
CA VAL A 29 2.90 -1.50 10.78
C VAL A 29 4.43 -1.62 10.83
N GLU A 30 5.12 -0.55 11.25
CA GLU A 30 6.58 -0.55 11.42
C GLU A 30 7.05 -1.53 12.49
N GLU A 31 6.37 -1.59 13.64
CA GLU A 31 6.72 -2.51 14.74
C GLU A 31 6.53 -3.96 14.31
N ARG A 32 5.46 -4.28 13.57
CA ARG A 32 5.25 -5.62 13.02
C ARG A 32 6.30 -6.00 11.98
N ASN A 33 6.66 -5.08 11.08
CA ASN A 33 7.70 -5.31 10.07
C ASN A 33 9.12 -5.43 10.67
N ARG A 34 9.36 -4.88 11.87
CA ARG A 34 10.65 -5.05 12.58
C ARG A 34 10.80 -6.43 13.23
N CYS A 35 9.72 -7.01 13.72
CA CYS A 35 9.77 -8.24 14.51
C CYS A 35 9.63 -9.53 13.68
N CYS A 36 9.17 -9.43 12.43
CA CYS A 36 8.90 -10.57 11.58
C CYS A 36 9.44 -10.34 10.15
N PRO A 37 10.11 -11.33 9.54
CA PRO A 37 10.46 -11.25 8.13
C PRO A 37 9.20 -11.13 7.28
N ALA A 38 9.28 -10.37 6.19
CA ALA A 38 8.18 -10.24 5.23
C ALA A 38 7.78 -11.62 4.67
N SER A 39 6.50 -11.97 4.81
CA SER A 39 5.95 -13.24 4.31
C SER A 39 5.04 -13.11 3.10
N ASP A 40 4.53 -11.90 2.81
CA ASP A 40 3.53 -11.69 1.78
C ASP A 40 4.18 -11.17 0.49
N ILE A 41 3.89 -11.83 -0.63
CA ILE A 41 4.23 -11.35 -1.97
C ILE A 41 3.01 -10.63 -2.55
N VAL A 42 3.15 -9.35 -2.83
CA VAL A 42 2.07 -8.49 -3.34
C VAL A 42 2.43 -7.92 -4.70
N LEU A 43 1.40 -7.67 -5.53
CA LEU A 43 1.52 -7.02 -6.83
C LEU A 43 1.11 -5.56 -6.72
N VAL A 44 2.01 -4.66 -7.07
CA VAL A 44 1.69 -3.23 -7.15
C VAL A 44 0.93 -2.95 -8.45
N THR A 45 -0.35 -2.62 -8.34
CA THR A 45 -1.24 -2.36 -9.50
C THR A 45 -1.48 -0.88 -9.76
N GLU A 46 -1.31 -0.05 -8.72
CA GLU A 46 -1.42 1.41 -8.82
C GLU A 46 -0.33 2.08 -8.00
N VAL A 47 0.06 3.30 -8.40
CA VAL A 47 1.01 4.12 -7.66
C VAL A 47 0.47 5.54 -7.54
N TRP A 48 0.39 6.04 -6.31
CA TRP A 48 -0.10 7.37 -5.99
C TRP A 48 1.01 8.18 -5.34
N GLU A 49 1.37 9.30 -5.95
CA GLU A 49 2.35 10.24 -5.40
C GLU A 49 1.64 11.22 -4.48
N LEU A 50 2.03 11.22 -3.21
CA LEU A 50 1.48 12.08 -2.17
C LEU A 50 2.44 13.22 -1.86
N THR A 51 1.86 14.37 -1.56
CA THR A 51 2.57 15.43 -0.84
C THR A 51 2.89 14.97 0.60
N VAL A 52 3.86 15.62 1.24
CA VAL A 52 4.20 15.35 2.64
C VAL A 52 3.00 15.54 3.57
N ALA A 53 2.12 16.51 3.26
CA ALA A 53 0.92 16.77 4.04
C ALA A 53 -0.11 15.64 3.90
N GLU A 54 -0.38 15.17 2.69
CA GLU A 54 -1.28 14.04 2.42
C GLU A 54 -0.76 12.75 3.06
N TYR A 55 0.55 12.47 2.92
CA TYR A 55 1.17 11.30 3.53
C TYR A 55 1.04 11.32 5.06
N ARG A 56 1.31 12.46 5.71
CA ARG A 56 1.15 12.60 7.16
C ARG A 56 -0.31 12.47 7.60
N SER A 57 -1.24 13.06 6.86
CA SER A 57 -2.67 12.94 7.12
C SER A 57 -3.10 11.47 7.08
N PHE A 58 -2.69 10.73 6.04
CA PHE A 58 -2.95 9.30 5.92
C PHE A 58 -2.37 8.51 7.10
N CYS A 59 -1.12 8.78 7.49
CA CYS A 59 -0.45 8.07 8.59
C CYS A 59 -1.19 8.19 9.93
N ASN A 60 -1.85 9.33 10.17
CA ASN A 60 -2.61 9.59 11.39
C ASN A 60 -4.03 9.01 11.36
N SER A 61 -4.51 8.62 10.18
CA SER A 61 -5.91 8.24 9.94
C SER A 61 -5.99 7.05 8.97
N CYS A 62 -5.32 5.94 9.28
CA CYS A 62 -5.18 4.79 8.36
C CYS A 62 -6.53 4.19 7.92
N LEU A 63 -7.51 4.13 8.83
CA LEU A 63 -8.84 3.54 8.60
C LEU A 63 -9.92 4.57 8.24
N GLU A 64 -9.55 5.82 8.05
CA GLU A 64 -10.48 6.84 7.59
C GLU A 64 -10.98 6.51 6.17
N SER A 65 -12.28 6.66 5.98
CA SER A 65 -12.97 6.47 4.70
C SER A 65 -12.47 7.49 3.68
N ARG A 66 -12.07 6.99 2.52
CA ARG A 66 -11.56 7.68 1.34
C ARG A 66 -12.24 7.04 0.12
N PRO A 67 -13.26 7.70 -0.47
CA PRO A 67 -14.00 7.18 -1.60
C PRO A 67 -13.13 6.73 -2.78
N GLU A 68 -11.94 7.31 -2.92
CA GLU A 68 -10.95 6.98 -3.94
C GLU A 68 -10.42 5.54 -3.81
N PHE A 69 -10.49 4.92 -2.64
CA PHE A 69 -10.09 3.52 -2.44
C PHE A 69 -11.18 2.51 -2.83
N LYS A 70 -12.43 2.95 -2.92
CA LYS A 70 -13.57 2.06 -3.11
C LYS A 70 -13.42 1.24 -4.39
N GLY A 71 -13.56 -0.07 -4.26
CA GLY A 71 -13.44 -1.02 -5.38
C GLY A 71 -12.00 -1.34 -5.81
N LYS A 72 -10.97 -0.85 -5.12
CA LYS A 72 -9.56 -1.16 -5.38
C LYS A 72 -9.04 -2.29 -4.50
N GLY A 73 -7.88 -2.86 -4.87
CA GLY A 73 -7.24 -3.95 -4.12
C GLY A 73 -7.84 -5.32 -4.42
N GLY A 74 -7.73 -6.26 -3.47
CA GLY A 74 -8.16 -7.65 -3.63
C GLY A 74 -7.09 -8.51 -4.33
N TYR A 75 -7.47 -9.33 -5.29
CA TYR A 75 -6.54 -10.21 -6.03
C TYR A 75 -6.41 -9.78 -7.49
N ALA A 76 -5.20 -9.88 -8.02
CA ALA A 76 -4.90 -9.67 -9.43
C ALA A 76 -4.06 -10.82 -9.98
N GLU A 77 -4.32 -11.20 -11.23
CA GLU A 77 -3.49 -12.18 -11.95
C GLU A 77 -2.28 -11.48 -12.58
N TYR A 78 -1.10 -12.07 -12.38
CA TYR A 78 0.15 -11.63 -13.01
C TYR A 78 0.99 -12.86 -13.37
N ASN A 79 1.36 -12.98 -14.66
CA ASN A 79 2.09 -14.12 -15.20
C ASN A 79 1.49 -15.49 -14.83
N GLY A 80 0.16 -15.61 -14.83
CA GLY A 80 -0.56 -16.86 -14.55
C GLY A 80 -0.65 -17.26 -13.08
N ALA A 81 -0.25 -16.38 -12.14
CA ALA A 81 -0.43 -16.56 -10.70
C ALA A 81 -1.25 -15.40 -10.11
N GLN A 82 -2.01 -15.68 -9.04
CA GLN A 82 -2.77 -14.67 -8.30
C GLN A 82 -1.95 -14.09 -7.15
N PHE A 83 -1.97 -12.77 -7.01
CA PHE A 83 -1.33 -12.03 -5.92
C PHE A 83 -2.30 -11.02 -5.32
N SER A 84 -2.10 -10.65 -4.05
CA SER A 84 -2.78 -9.49 -3.48
C SER A 84 -2.38 -8.23 -4.24
N SER A 85 -3.39 -7.49 -4.71
CA SER A 85 -3.25 -6.25 -5.45
C SER A 85 -3.14 -5.08 -4.48
N VAL A 86 -2.07 -4.29 -4.59
CA VAL A 86 -1.83 -3.15 -3.72
C VAL A 86 -1.66 -1.85 -4.50
N ILE A 87 -2.06 -0.76 -3.87
CA ILE A 87 -1.74 0.60 -4.28
C ILE A 87 -0.47 1.02 -3.52
N ALA A 88 0.55 1.49 -4.21
CA ALA A 88 1.75 2.06 -3.60
C ALA A 88 1.56 3.56 -3.38
N LEU A 89 1.49 3.99 -2.12
CA LEU A 89 1.49 5.41 -1.75
C LEU A 89 2.95 5.86 -1.56
N CYS A 90 3.43 6.69 -2.48
CA CYS A 90 4.79 7.22 -2.48
C CYS A 90 4.82 8.65 -1.95
N CYS A 91 5.87 9.00 -1.21
CA CYS A 91 6.14 10.37 -0.80
C CYS A 91 7.66 10.56 -0.74
N PRO A 92 8.22 11.65 -1.28
CA PRO A 92 9.65 11.91 -1.22
C PRO A 92 10.20 11.82 0.22
N ASN A 93 11.32 11.12 0.38
CA ASN A 93 12.01 10.90 1.67
C ASN A 93 11.17 10.20 2.76
N ARG A 94 10.18 9.39 2.37
CA ARG A 94 9.37 8.55 3.26
C ARG A 94 9.32 7.11 2.73
N PRO A 95 9.09 6.12 3.62
CA PRO A 95 8.78 4.77 3.19
C PRO A 95 7.57 4.75 2.25
N THR A 96 7.58 3.87 1.24
CA THR A 96 6.40 3.64 0.41
C THR A 96 5.43 2.74 1.17
N LEU A 97 4.18 3.18 1.31
CA LEU A 97 3.12 2.37 1.92
C LEU A 97 2.46 1.52 0.84
N LEU A 98 2.27 0.24 1.10
CA LEU A 98 1.53 -0.66 0.21
C LEU A 98 0.16 -0.91 0.83
N ILE A 99 -0.91 -0.48 0.18
CA ILE A 99 -2.26 -0.61 0.74
C ILE A 99 -3.12 -1.55 -0.09
N ASP A 100 -3.87 -2.41 0.59
CA ASP A 100 -4.93 -3.22 -0.02
C ASP A 100 -6.27 -2.84 0.64
N PRO A 101 -7.16 -2.11 -0.06
CA PRO A 101 -8.51 -1.84 0.43
C PRO A 101 -9.45 -3.06 0.43
N GLU A 102 -9.13 -4.12 -0.32
CA GLU A 102 -9.99 -5.30 -0.53
C GLU A 102 -11.43 -4.90 -0.92
N GLY A 103 -11.55 -3.93 -1.84
CA GLY A 103 -12.81 -3.35 -2.31
C GLY A 103 -13.46 -2.32 -1.37
N SER A 104 -12.92 -2.13 -0.16
CA SER A 104 -13.42 -1.14 0.81
C SER A 104 -13.00 0.28 0.45
N ASP A 105 -13.54 1.27 1.13
CA ASP A 105 -13.18 2.69 1.01
C ASP A 105 -12.11 3.12 2.04
N TYR A 106 -11.36 2.20 2.64
CA TYR A 106 -10.26 2.50 3.57
C TYR A 106 -9.12 1.51 3.35
N ALA A 107 -7.92 1.84 3.85
CA ALA A 107 -6.75 0.97 3.73
C ALA A 107 -6.86 -0.23 4.69
N ARG A 108 -7.58 -1.27 4.26
CA ARG A 108 -7.90 -2.45 5.08
C ARG A 108 -6.67 -3.27 5.43
N TYR A 109 -5.66 -3.30 4.57
CA TYR A 109 -4.33 -3.80 4.89
C TYR A 109 -3.28 -2.77 4.52
N ILE A 110 -2.22 -2.69 5.32
CA ILE A 110 -1.06 -1.82 5.05
C ILE A 110 0.22 -2.61 5.25
N GLY A 111 1.11 -2.51 4.27
CA GLY A 111 2.48 -2.99 4.28
C GLY A 111 3.47 -1.86 4.03
N LEU A 112 4.76 -2.18 4.12
CA LEU A 112 5.87 -1.26 3.89
C LEU A 112 6.78 -1.82 2.79
N LEU A 113 7.02 -1.01 1.77
CA LEU A 113 8.10 -1.28 0.83
C LEU A 113 9.35 -0.58 1.36
N ASN A 114 10.18 -1.32 2.08
CA ASN A 114 11.49 -0.85 2.49
C ASN A 114 12.43 -0.87 1.27
N LYS A 115 12.81 0.30 0.76
CA LYS A 115 14.02 0.41 -0.08
C LYS A 115 15.21 0.34 0.88
N PHE A 116 15.94 -0.77 0.86
CA PHE A 116 17.27 -0.85 1.48
C PHE A 116 18.25 0.07 0.72
#